data_AF-A0A7S3GUE4-F1
#
_entry.id   AF-A0A7S3GUE4-F1
#
_cell.length_a   1.000
_cell.length_b   1.000
_cell.length_c   1.000
_cell.angle_alpha   90.00
_cell.angle_beta   90.00
_cell.angle_gamma   90.00
#
_symmetry.space_group_name_H-M   'P 1'
#
loop_
_entity.id
_entity.type
_entity.pdbx_description
1 polymer ?
#
loop_
_entity_poly.entity_id
_entity_poly.type
_entity_poly.pdbx_seq_one_letter_code
_entity_poly.pdbx_strand_id
1 'polypeptide(L)'
;YTFYGPEETKFQNLTDNFLKRDMAKIMPSIGLEREPIPLWWTTDFINASPPGTKLEDEKWIVGEFNCSCVGISKCLAAYCKDDTPTANFCDIPPDDRAEAKRMGDLMGQKALKILAQ
;
A
#
# COMPACT_ATOMS: atom_id res chain seq x y z
N TYR A 1 3.06 -1.61 -15.13
CA TYR A 1 1.98 -1.10 -14.26
C TYR A 1 2.00 0.41 -14.28
N THR A 2 0.83 1.05 -14.31
CA THR A 2 0.71 2.50 -14.16
C THR A 2 0.63 2.82 -12.67
N PHE A 3 1.48 3.71 -12.19
CA PHE A 3 1.46 4.18 -10.80
C PHE A 3 0.75 5.54 -10.73
N TYR A 4 -0.16 5.68 -9.78
CA TYR A 4 -0.86 6.92 -9.49
C TYR A 4 -0.45 7.43 -8.12
N GLY A 5 -0.13 8.71 -8.04
CA GLY A 5 0.23 9.35 -6.78
C GLY A 5 -0.99 9.56 -5.87
N PRO A 6 -0.77 9.89 -4.59
CA PRO A 6 -1.84 10.10 -3.62
C PRO A 6 -2.77 11.27 -3.99
N GLU A 7 -2.29 12.23 -4.77
CA GLU A 7 -3.03 13.41 -5.21
C GLU A 7 -3.72 13.22 -6.58
N GLU A 8 -3.78 12.00 -7.11
CA GLU A 8 -4.43 11.72 -8.38
C GLU A 8 -5.95 11.97 -8.28
N THR A 9 -6.43 13.00 -8.99
CA THR A 9 -7.85 13.40 -9.01
C THR A 9 -8.77 12.25 -9.41
N LYS A 10 -8.33 11.36 -10.31
CA LYS A 10 -9.13 10.21 -10.73
C LYS A 10 -9.57 9.32 -9.56
N PHE A 11 -8.73 9.18 -8.53
CA PHE A 11 -9.00 8.32 -7.36
C PHE A 11 -9.27 9.12 -6.09
N GLN A 12 -9.43 10.44 -6.18
CA GLN A 12 -9.62 11.30 -5.02
C GLN A 12 -10.85 10.89 -4.19
N ASN A 13 -11.98 10.59 -4.85
CA ASN A 13 -13.19 10.13 -4.17
C ASN A 13 -12.95 8.83 -3.37
N LEU A 14 -12.21 7.87 -3.94
CA LEU A 14 -11.81 6.64 -3.25
C LEU A 14 -10.91 6.96 -2.04
N THR A 15 -9.82 7.68 -2.27
CA THR A 15 -8.82 7.99 -1.23
C THR A 15 -9.43 8.78 -0.07
N ASP A 16 -10.27 9.79 -0.36
CA ASP A 16 -10.92 10.61 0.64
C ASP A 16 -11.94 9.82 1.47
N ASN A 17 -12.80 9.04 0.83
CA ASN A 17 -13.77 8.21 1.55
C ASN A 17 -13.05 7.19 2.43
N PHE A 18 -12.06 6.49 1.89
CA PHE A 18 -11.34 5.48 2.64
C PHE A 18 -10.62 6.06 3.86
N LEU A 19 -9.75 7.06 3.65
CA LEU A 19 -8.91 7.62 4.72
C LEU A 19 -9.71 8.43 5.75
N LYS A 20 -10.72 9.20 5.33
CA LYS A 20 -11.44 10.14 6.22
C LYS A 20 -12.71 9.57 6.82
N ARG A 21 -13.34 8.56 6.20
CA ARG A 21 -14.65 8.03 6.63
C ARG A 21 -14.60 6.56 6.99
N ASP A 22 -14.01 5.72 6.14
CA ASP A 22 -14.13 4.27 6.31
C ASP A 22 -13.12 3.72 7.32
N MET A 23 -11.91 4.28 7.38
CA MET A 23 -10.90 3.87 8.38
C MET A 23 -11.41 4.00 9.83
N ALA A 24 -12.20 5.01 10.14
CA ALA A 24 -12.81 5.19 11.46
C ALA A 24 -13.81 4.08 11.82
N LYS A 25 -14.38 3.38 10.82
CA LYS A 25 -15.29 2.24 11.00
C LYS A 25 -14.54 0.91 10.96
N ILE A 26 -13.50 0.82 10.13
CA ILE A 26 -12.71 -0.40 9.94
C ILE A 26 -11.84 -0.68 11.17
N MET A 27 -11.09 0.30 11.68
CA MET A 27 -10.14 0.09 12.79
C MET A 27 -10.79 -0.54 14.03
N PRO A 28 -11.97 -0.10 14.50
CA PRO A 28 -12.67 -0.78 15.60
C PRO A 28 -13.16 -2.18 15.24
N SER A 29 -13.57 -2.40 13.99
CA SER A 29 -14.07 -3.71 13.54
C SER A 29 -12.99 -4.80 13.53
N ILE A 30 -11.73 -4.40 13.46
CA ILE A 30 -10.55 -5.30 13.48
C ILE A 30 -9.77 -5.23 14.80
N GLY A 31 -10.31 -4.56 15.83
CA GLY A 31 -9.70 -4.48 17.17
C GLY A 31 -8.45 -3.60 17.25
N LEU A 32 -8.33 -2.60 16.38
CA LEU A 32 -7.20 -1.67 16.32
C LEU A 32 -7.63 -0.21 16.60
N GLU A 33 -8.77 0.03 17.26
CA GLU A 33 -9.32 1.38 17.46
C GLU A 33 -8.41 2.32 18.28
N ARG A 34 -7.50 1.75 19.07
CA ARG A 34 -6.54 2.52 19.88
C ARG A 34 -5.16 2.62 19.24
N GLU A 35 -4.93 1.88 18.15
CA GLU A 35 -3.67 1.87 17.44
C GLU A 35 -3.65 2.99 16.39
N PRO A 36 -2.50 3.62 16.12
CA PRO A 36 -2.37 4.53 15.00
C PRO A 36 -2.64 3.79 13.69
N ILE A 37 -2.99 4.53 12.62
CA ILE A 37 -3.09 3.92 11.28
C ILE A 37 -1.75 3.24 10.96
N PRO A 38 -1.76 1.94 10.66
CA PRO A 38 -0.54 1.18 10.40
C PRO A 38 0.28 1.79 9.28
N LEU A 39 1.59 1.80 9.50
CA LEU A 39 2.56 2.40 8.59
C LEU A 39 2.66 1.65 7.26
N TRP A 40 2.29 0.36 7.23
CA TRP A 40 2.56 -0.49 6.09
C TRP A 40 1.42 -1.45 5.74
N TRP A 41 0.37 -0.92 5.10
CA TRP A 41 -0.73 -1.72 4.53
C TRP A 41 -0.93 -1.43 3.05
N THR A 42 -1.48 -2.41 2.34
CA THR A 42 -2.20 -2.20 1.08
C THR A 42 -3.62 -2.67 1.22
N THR A 43 -4.49 -2.01 0.47
CA THR A 43 -5.88 -2.38 0.33
C THR A 43 -6.19 -2.46 -1.14
N ASP A 44 -6.74 -3.59 -1.56
CA ASP A 44 -7.13 -3.81 -2.95
C ASP A 44 -8.59 -3.39 -3.13
N PHE A 45 -8.84 -2.52 -4.10
CA PHE A 45 -10.16 -1.97 -4.37
C PHE A 45 -10.70 -2.44 -5.71
N ILE A 46 -11.97 -2.83 -5.72
CA ILE A 46 -12.74 -3.20 -6.91
C ILE A 46 -13.81 -2.13 -7.12
N ASN A 47 -13.84 -1.52 -8.31
CA ASN A 47 -14.91 -0.61 -8.69
C ASN A 47 -16.19 -1.42 -8.94
N ALA A 48 -17.21 -1.19 -8.11
CA ALA A 48 -18.49 -1.87 -8.18
C ALA A 48 -19.56 -1.05 -8.91
N SER A 49 -19.20 0.16 -9.40
CA SER A 49 -20.11 1.00 -10.15
C SER A 49 -20.25 0.59 -11.62
N PRO A 50 -21.42 0.78 -12.24
CA PRO A 50 -21.60 0.55 -13.67
C PRO A 50 -20.64 1.39 -14.54
N PRO A 51 -20.24 0.90 -15.73
CA PRO A 51 -19.44 1.69 -16.67
C PRO A 51 -20.09 3.03 -17.00
N GLY A 52 -19.29 4.11 -16.98
CA GLY A 52 -19.77 5.47 -17.23
C GLY A 52 -20.26 6.22 -15.99
N THR A 53 -20.23 5.60 -14.80
CA THR A 53 -20.44 6.31 -13.53
C THR A 53 -19.40 7.42 -13.37
N LYS A 54 -19.82 8.60 -12.90
CA LYS A 54 -18.89 9.69 -12.62
C LYS A 54 -17.97 9.30 -11.46
N LEU A 55 -16.71 9.74 -11.52
CA LEU A 55 -15.69 9.42 -10.51
C LEU A 55 -16.12 9.74 -9.06
N GLU A 56 -16.85 10.84 -8.88
CA GLU A 56 -17.40 11.29 -7.59
C GLU A 56 -18.52 10.37 -7.05
N ASP A 57 -19.21 9.64 -7.93
CA ASP A 57 -20.32 8.74 -7.60
C ASP A 57 -19.89 7.27 -7.58
N GLU A 58 -18.61 6.97 -7.85
CA GLU A 58 -18.09 5.61 -7.84
C GLU A 58 -18.16 4.97 -6.45
N LYS A 59 -18.50 3.68 -6.44
CA LYS A 59 -18.52 2.84 -5.24
C LYS A 59 -17.41 1.81 -5.37
N TRP A 60 -16.55 1.78 -4.35
CA TRP A 60 -15.40 0.91 -4.30
C TRP A 60 -15.56 -0.08 -3.17
N ILE A 61 -15.32 -1.36 -3.48
CA ILE A 61 -15.37 -2.45 -2.51
C ILE A 61 -13.94 -2.87 -2.20
N VAL A 62 -13.63 -3.03 -0.92
CA VAL A 62 -12.37 -3.62 -0.51
C VAL A 62 -12.43 -5.13 -0.72
N GLY A 63 -11.52 -5.66 -1.53
CA GLY A 63 -11.34 -7.10 -1.73
C GLY A 63 -10.39 -7.72 -0.72
N GLU A 64 -9.28 -7.05 -0.43
CA GLU A 64 -8.21 -7.58 0.41
C GLU A 64 -7.49 -6.47 1.20
N PHE A 65 -7.05 -6.80 2.42
CA PHE A 65 -6.11 -6.01 3.23
C PHE A 65 -4.84 -6.81 3.46
N ASN A 66 -3.68 -6.26 3.09
CA ASN A 66 -2.39 -6.91 3.26
C ASN A 66 -1.43 -6.06 4.08
N CYS A 67 -0.70 -6.69 5.00
CA CYS A 67 0.33 -6.06 5.82
C CYS A 67 1.74 -6.65 5.65
N SER A 68 1.88 -7.73 4.88
CA SER A 68 3.11 -8.53 4.82
C SER A 68 3.92 -8.36 3.54
N CYS A 69 3.28 -7.99 2.42
CA CYS A 69 3.90 -8.09 1.07
C CYS A 69 3.98 -6.77 0.31
N VAL A 70 3.68 -5.66 0.96
CA VAL A 70 3.57 -4.36 0.28
C VAL A 70 4.95 -3.93 -0.23
N GLY A 71 5.08 -3.70 -1.53
CA GLY A 71 6.37 -3.33 -2.15
C GLY A 71 7.35 -4.48 -2.36
N ILE A 72 7.02 -5.72 -1.99
CA ILE A 72 7.87 -6.90 -2.21
C ILE A 72 8.14 -7.16 -3.70
N SER A 73 7.27 -6.66 -4.58
CA SER A 73 7.39 -6.80 -6.04
C SER A 73 8.72 -6.27 -6.57
N LYS A 74 9.27 -5.21 -5.95
CA LYS A 74 10.59 -4.64 -6.27
C LYS A 74 11.75 -5.50 -5.81
N CYS A 75 11.52 -6.44 -4.90
CA CYS A 75 12.54 -7.33 -4.36
C CYS A 75 12.46 -8.76 -4.91
N LEU A 76 11.57 -9.04 -5.88
CA LEU A 76 11.33 -10.41 -6.37
C LEU A 76 12.57 -11.06 -7.00
N ALA A 77 13.52 -10.28 -7.50
CA ALA A 77 14.77 -10.83 -8.03
C ALA A 77 15.68 -11.44 -6.94
N ALA A 78 15.48 -11.08 -5.66
CA ALA A 78 16.17 -11.72 -4.54
C ALA A 78 15.50 -13.01 -4.07
N TYR A 79 14.37 -13.41 -4.67
CA TYR A 79 13.69 -14.64 -4.33
C TYR A 79 14.42 -15.85 -4.94
N CYS A 80 14.85 -16.79 -4.08
CA CYS A 80 15.47 -18.03 -4.51
C CYS A 80 14.45 -18.91 -5.26
N LYS A 81 14.89 -19.42 -6.42
CA LYS A 81 14.14 -20.33 -7.29
C LYS A 81 15.02 -21.51 -7.66
N ASP A 82 14.44 -22.52 -8.28
CA ASP A 82 15.20 -23.68 -8.76
C ASP A 82 16.32 -23.27 -9.75
N ASP A 83 16.08 -22.25 -10.58
CA ASP A 83 17.04 -21.69 -11.54
C ASP A 83 17.96 -20.62 -10.94
N THR A 84 17.59 -20.02 -9.80
CA THR A 84 18.37 -19.01 -9.08
C THR A 84 18.46 -19.36 -7.58
N PRO A 85 19.11 -20.47 -7.19
CA PRO A 85 19.07 -20.99 -5.81
C PRO A 85 19.87 -20.16 -4.81
N THR A 86 20.68 -19.21 -5.30
CA THR A 86 21.51 -18.30 -4.50
C THR A 86 21.14 -16.83 -4.72
N ALA A 87 19.92 -16.58 -5.23
CA ALA A 87 19.41 -15.22 -5.40
C ALA A 87 19.43 -14.47 -4.07
N ASN A 88 19.84 -13.22 -4.12
CA ASN A 88 20.05 -12.38 -2.95
C ASN A 88 19.79 -10.90 -3.30
N PHE A 89 19.94 -10.03 -2.30
CA PHE A 89 19.67 -8.60 -2.45
C PHE A 89 20.50 -7.94 -3.56
N CYS A 90 21.69 -8.45 -3.88
CA CYS A 90 22.53 -7.90 -4.93
C CYS A 90 22.01 -8.18 -6.35
N ASP A 91 21.14 -9.18 -6.50
CA ASP A 91 20.53 -9.57 -7.78
C ASP A 91 19.32 -8.69 -8.15
N ILE A 92 18.86 -7.83 -7.23
CA ILE A 92 17.83 -6.84 -7.51
C ILE A 92 18.42 -5.71 -8.37
N PRO A 93 17.76 -5.32 -9.48
CA PRO A 93 18.19 -4.18 -10.30
C PRO A 93 18.41 -2.91 -9.48
N PRO A 94 19.42 -2.07 -9.81
CA PRO A 94 19.72 -0.87 -9.05
C PRO A 94 18.52 0.05 -8.79
N ASP A 95 17.69 0.30 -9.82
CA ASP A 95 16.52 1.17 -9.71
C ASP A 95 15.46 0.59 -8.76
N ASP A 96 15.24 -0.72 -8.81
CA ASP A 96 14.30 -1.40 -7.92
C ASP A 96 14.81 -1.44 -6.47
N ARG A 97 16.12 -1.59 -6.25
CA ARG A 97 16.73 -1.44 -4.92
C ARG A 97 16.58 -0.02 -4.38
N ALA A 98 16.77 0.99 -5.22
CA ALA A 98 16.62 2.38 -4.83
C ALA A 98 15.18 2.66 -4.39
N GLU A 99 14.20 2.15 -5.12
CA GLU A 99 12.78 2.29 -4.77
C GLU A 99 12.42 1.52 -3.48
N ALA A 100 12.90 0.28 -3.33
CA ALA A 100 12.71 -0.50 -2.11
C ALA A 100 13.32 0.22 -0.89
N LYS A 101 14.53 0.77 -1.03
CA LYS A 101 15.18 1.57 0.00
C LYS A 101 14.38 2.83 0.32
N ARG A 102 13.91 3.57 -0.69
CA ARG A 102 13.10 4.79 -0.49
C ARG A 102 11.85 4.50 0.35
N MET A 103 11.16 3.40 0.07
CA MET A 103 10.00 2.97 0.86
C MET A 103 10.37 2.62 2.30
N GLY A 104 11.44 1.83 2.50
CA GLY A 104 11.94 1.49 3.83
C GLY A 104 12.37 2.72 4.64
N ASP A 105 13.10 3.65 4.02
CA ASP A 105 13.51 4.91 4.64
C ASP A 105 12.30 5.75 5.06
N LEU A 106 11.28 5.88 4.21
CA LEU A 106 10.06 6.63 4.50
C LEU A 106 9.34 6.05 5.72
N MET A 107 9.20 4.72 5.78
CA MET A 107 8.59 4.08 6.94
C MET A 107 9.42 4.26 8.20
N GLY A 108 10.75 4.10 8.12
CA GLY A 108 11.65 4.31 9.24
C GLY A 108 11.54 5.72 9.81
N GLN A 109 11.49 6.73 8.93
CA GLN A 109 11.25 8.13 9.34
C GLN A 109 9.90 8.32 10.04
N LYS A 110 8.85 7.64 9.60
CA LYS A 110 7.53 7.71 10.25
C LYS A 110 7.51 6.98 11.59
N ALA A 111 8.11 5.79 11.67
CA ALA A 111 8.25 5.04 12.91
C ALA A 111 9.04 5.83 13.97
N LEU A 112 10.16 6.44 13.59
CA LEU A 112 10.95 7.30 14.48
C LEU A 112 10.14 8.48 15.02
N LYS A 113 9.27 9.09 14.21
CA LYS A 113 8.39 10.18 14.67
C LYS A 113 7.34 9.71 15.66
N ILE A 114 6.81 8.51 15.49
CA ILE A 114 5.84 7.91 16.42
C ILE A 114 6.52 7.57 17.75
N LEU A 115 7.73 6.98 17.70
CA LEU A 115 8.47 6.59 18.90
C LEU A 115 9.05 7.76 19.70
N ALA A 116 9.15 8.94 19.09
CA ALA A 116 9.65 10.15 19.75
C ALA A 116 8.54 10.97 20.45
N GLN A 117 7.29 10.50 20.45
CA GLN A 117 6.14 11.09 21.14
C GLN A 117 5.94 10.46 22.52
#